data_AF-B0MAY6-F1
#
_entry.id   AF-B0MAY6-F1
#
_cell.length_a   1.000
_cell.length_b   1.000
_cell.length_c   1.000
_cell.angle_alpha   90.00
_cell.angle_beta   90.00
_cell.angle_gamma   90.00
#
_symmetry.space_group_name_H-M   'P 1'
#
loop_
_entity.id
_entity.type
_entity.pdbx_description
1 polymer ?
#
loop_
_entity_poly.entity_id
_entity_poly.type
_entity_poly.pdbx_seq_one_letter_code
_entity_poly.pdbx_strand_id
1 'polypeptide(L)' 'MEIMSENLKKCKVCGRTITDKNNVTGLCPKHQKAANTGAAAVGLAGLGFAIKKFGPKMAKAALKIIKK' A
#
# COMPACT_ATOMS: atom_id res chain seq x y z
N MET A 1 14.85 38.40 8.46
CA MET A 1 14.88 37.37 7.39
C MET A 1 14.12 36.17 7.91
N GLU A 2 12.88 36.04 7.45
CA GLU A 2 11.97 34.97 7.80
C GLU A 2 12.38 33.70 7.04
N ILE A 3 13.01 32.74 7.71
CA ILE A 3 13.29 31.42 7.12
C ILE A 3 12.34 30.41 7.75
N MET A 4 11.09 30.49 7.32
CA MET A 4 10.14 29.40 7.07
C MET A 4 10.47 28.04 7.72
N SER A 5 10.21 27.90 9.03
CA SER A 5 10.38 26.67 9.83
C SER A 5 9.17 25.73 9.72
N GLU A 6 8.53 25.62 8.57
CA GLU A 6 7.16 25.05 8.50
C GLU A 6 7.07 23.63 7.94
N ASN A 7 8.16 23.01 7.47
CA ASN A 7 8.03 21.71 6.78
C ASN A 7 9.13 20.68 7.09
N LEU A 8 9.88 20.84 8.18
CA LEU A 8 10.85 19.83 8.62
C LEU A 8 10.14 18.76 9.45
N LYS A 9 9.40 17.87 8.79
CA LYS A 9 8.80 16.69 9.44
C LYS A 9 9.90 15.66 9.70
N LYS A 10 9.95 15.03 10.88
CA LYS A 10 10.88 13.92 11.11
C LYS A 10 10.21 12.59 10.76
N CYS A 11 11.00 11.67 10.21
CA CYS A 11 10.53 10.32 9.96
C CYS A 11 10.20 9.63 11.27
N LYS A 12 8.98 9.12 11.42
CA LYS A 12 8.52 8.43 12.63
C LYS A 12 9.31 7.16 12.97
N VAL A 13 10.04 6.59 12.01
CA VAL A 13 10.75 5.30 12.19
C VAL A 13 12.23 5.51 12.46
N CYS A 14 12.91 6.41 11.74
CA CYS A 14 14.36 6.60 11.88
C CYS A 14 14.79 8.02 12.29
N GLY A 15 13.85 8.92 12.58
CA GLY A 15 14.14 10.28 13.02
C GLY A 15 14.75 11.21 11.97
N ARG A 16 15.04 10.72 10.74
CA ARG A 16 15.58 11.55 9.66
C ARG A 16 14.62 12.67 9.29
N THR A 17 15.17 13.87 9.11
CA THR A 17 14.42 15.04 8.63
C THR A 17 13.94 14.80 7.21
N ILE A 18 12.63 14.90 7.02
CA ILE A 18 11.93 14.84 5.75
C ILE A 18 11.76 16.29 5.30
N THR A 19 12.49 16.65 4.25
CA THR A 19 12.40 17.98 3.62
C THR A 19 11.20 18.08 2.67
N ASP A 20 10.47 16.98 2.46
CA ASP A 20 9.37 16.91 1.53
C ASP A 20 8.07 17.42 2.17
N LYS A 21 7.60 18.59 1.69
CA LYS A 21 6.38 19.28 2.14
C LYS A 21 5.10 18.47 1.86
N ASN A 22 5.12 17.58 0.87
CA ASN A 22 3.97 16.78 0.43
C ASN A 22 3.96 15.37 1.03
N ASN A 23 4.90 15.03 1.92
CA ASN A 23 4.94 13.72 2.54
C ASN A 23 3.84 13.58 3.61
N VAL A 24 2.70 13.02 3.20
CA VAL A 24 1.55 12.73 4.07
C VAL A 24 1.85 11.56 5.03
N THR A 25 2.73 10.63 4.61
CA THR A 25 3.00 9.40 5.36
C THR A 25 3.86 9.62 6.61
N GLY A 26 4.63 10.71 6.67
CA GLY A 26 5.60 10.95 7.75
C GLY A 26 6.73 9.93 7.80
N LEU A 27 6.96 9.22 6.68
CA LEU A 27 8.01 8.23 6.50
C LEU A 27 9.05 8.75 5.52
N CYS A 28 10.34 8.54 5.80
CA CYS A 28 11.37 8.85 4.82
C CYS A 28 11.28 7.85 3.65
N PRO A 29 11.80 8.19 2.45
CA PRO A 29 11.63 7.38 1.25
C PRO A 29 12.09 5.91 1.41
N LYS A 30 13.08 5.63 2.27
CA LYS A 30 13.49 4.24 2.60
C LYS A 30 12.38 3.45 3.30
N HIS A 31 11.72 4.04 4.30
CA HIS A 31 10.64 3.38 5.04
C HIS A 31 9.32 3.38 4.27
N GLN A 32 9.07 4.42 3.47
CA GLN A 32 7.90 4.45 2.58
C GLN A 32 7.99 3.33 1.53
N LYS A 33 9.18 3.07 0.97
CA LYS A 33 9.39 1.95 0.04
C LYS A 33 9.15 0.60 0.73
N ALA A 34 9.64 0.42 1.96
CA ALA A 34 9.40 -0.80 2.73
C ALA A 34 7.90 -1.00 3.05
N ALA A 35 7.22 0.07 3.47
CA ALA A 35 5.78 0.05 3.74
C ALA A 35 4.96 -0.29 2.50
N ASN A 36 5.27 0.31 1.35
CA ASN A 36 4.59 -0.01 0.09
C ASN A 36 4.84 -1.45 -0.34
N THR A 37 6.06 -1.97 -0.22
CA THR A 37 6.34 -3.38 -0.54
C THR A 37 5.57 -4.32 0.37
N GLY A 38 5.51 -4.03 1.68
CA GLY A 38 4.72 -4.81 2.63
C GLY A 38 3.22 -4.76 2.33
N ALA A 39 2.68 -3.56 2.10
CA ALA A 39 1.27 -3.37 1.76
C ALA A 39 0.90 -4.05 0.44
N ALA A 40 1.77 -3.97 -0.58
CA ALA A 40 1.58 -4.66 -1.85
C ALA A 40 1.59 -6.17 -1.67
N ALA A 41 2.52 -6.72 -0.88
CA ALA A 41 2.59 -8.15 -0.61
C ALA A 41 1.33 -8.65 0.12
N VAL A 42 0.87 -7.92 1.14
CA VAL A 42 -0.37 -8.25 1.87
C VAL A 42 -1.60 -8.11 0.96
N GLY A 43 -1.65 -7.08 0.13
CA GLY A 43 -2.72 -6.88 -0.86
C GLY A 43 -2.81 -8.02 -1.87
N LEU A 44 -1.68 -8.44 -2.44
CA LEU A 44 -1.60 -9.57 -3.36
C LEU A 44 -1.95 -10.90 -2.70
N ALA A 45 -1.49 -11.13 -1.46
CA ALA A 45 -1.83 -12.33 -0.70
C ALA A 45 -3.34 -12.39 -0.38
N GLY A 46 -3.94 -11.27 0.03
CA GLY A 46 -5.38 -11.16 0.28
C GLY A 46 -6.21 -11.38 -0.98
N LEU A 47 -5.79 -10.79 -2.10
CA LEU A 47 -6.44 -10.97 -3.39
C LEU A 47 -6.34 -12.43 -3.87
N GLY A 48 -5.15 -13.04 -3.75
CA GLY A 48 -4.93 -14.44 -4.08
C GLY A 48 -5.77 -15.39 -3.23
N PHE A 49 -5.90 -15.12 -1.94
CA PHE A 49 -6.77 -15.89 -1.05
C PHE A 49 -8.25 -15.73 -1.41
N ALA A 50 -8.70 -14.51 -1.72
CA ALA A 50 -10.07 -14.25 -2.17
C ALA A 50 -10.38 -14.98 -3.49
N ILE A 51 -9.48 -14.93 -4.47
CA ILE A 51 -9.61 -15.66 -5.73
C ILE A 51 -9.59 -17.18 -5.48
N LYS A 52 -8.71 -17.69 -4.61
CA LYS A 52 -8.66 -19.11 -4.26
C LYS A 52 -9.98 -19.58 -3.61
N LYS A 53 -10.57 -18.76 -2.73
CA LYS A 53 -11.78 -19.08 -1.96
C LYS A 53 -13.06 -18.95 -2.80
N PHE A 54 -13.19 -17.87 -3.55
CA PHE A 54 -14.41 -17.53 -4.31
C PHE A 54 -14.33 -17.86 -5.79
N GLY A 55 -13.13 -17.90 -6.37
CA GLY A 55 -12.88 -18.26 -7.77
C GLY A 55 -13.53 -19.58 -8.20
N PRO A 56 -13.41 -20.71 -7.48
CA PRO A 56 -14.04 -21.95 -7.90
C PRO A 56 -15.58 -21.89 -7.85
N LYS A 57 -16.18 -21.09 -6.97
CA LYS A 57 -17.64 -20.88 -6.95
C LYS A 57 -18.09 -20.02 -8.13
N MET A 58 -17.36 -18.94 -8.43
CA MET A 58 -17.65 -18.05 -9.56
C MET A 58 -17.40 -18.72 -10.91
N ALA A 59 -16.32 -19.49 -11.04
CA ALA A 59 -16.01 -20.26 -12.25
C ALA A 59 -17.06 -21.33 -12.52
N LYS A 60 -17.54 -22.04 -11.48
CA LYS A 60 -18.64 -23.01 -11.62
C LYS A 60 -19.95 -22.34 -12.03
N ALA A 61 -20.26 -21.16 -11.47
CA ALA A 61 -21.44 -20.39 -11.85
C ALA A 61 -21.35 -19.91 -13.31
N ALA A 62 -20.21 -19.36 -13.72
CA ALA A 62 -19.96 -18.90 -15.09
C ALA A 62 -20.04 -20.05 -16.11
N LEU A 63 -19.42 -21.20 -15.82
CA LEU A 63 -19.50 -22.39 -16.68
C LEU A 63 -20.93 -22.91 -16.83
N LYS A 64 -21.77 -22.77 -15.80
CA LYS A 64 -23.18 -23.20 -15.84
C LYS A 64 -24.06 -22.25 -16.66
N ILE A 65 -23.67 -20.98 -16.76
CA ILE A 65 -24.34 -19.98 -17.63
C ILE A 65 -23.93 -20.19 -19.09
N ILE A 66 -22.65 -20.46 -19.38
CA ILE A 66 -22.15 -20.67 -20.74
C ILE A 66 -22.66 -21.99 -21.36
N LYS A 67 -22.90 -23.02 -20.53
CA LYS A 67 -23.44 -24.31 -20.99
C LYS A 67 -24.95 -24.31 -21.22
N LYS A 68 -25.65 -23.22 -20.87
CA LYS A 68 -27.10 -23.10 -21.04
C LYS A 68 -27.40 -22.25 -22.25
#